data_AF-A0A4Q5TGZ2-F1
#
_entry.id   AF-A0A4Q5TGZ2-F1
#
_cell.length_a   1.000
_cell.length_b   1.000
_cell.length_c   1.000
_cell.angle_alpha   90.00
_cell.angle_beta   90.00
_cell.angle_gamma   90.00
#
_symmetry.space_group_name_H-M   'P 1'
#
loop_
_entity.id
_entity.type
_entity.pdbx_description
1 polymer ?
#
loop_
_entity_poly.entity_id
_entity_poly.type
_entity_poly.pdbx_seq_one_letter_code
_entity_poly.pdbx_strand_id
1 'polypeptide(L)' 'MNKIYPDAAAALHDVKDGQVLMLGGFGLCGIPENCIAGLV' A
#
# COMPACT_ATOMS: atom_id res chain seq x y z
N MET A 1 15.32 -12.43 -7.65
CA MET A 1 14.33 -11.34 -7.57
C MET A 1 13.86 -11.25 -6.12
N ASN A 2 14.39 -10.31 -5.33
CA ASN A 2 13.91 -10.10 -3.95
C ASN A 2 12.78 -9.05 -4.00
N LYS A 3 11.63 -9.35 -3.39
CA LYS A 3 10.44 -8.47 -3.39
C LYS A 3 10.14 -7.92 -1.99
N ILE A 4 11.12 -8.00 -1.09
CA ILE A 4 11.04 -7.42 0.24
C ILE A 4 11.51 -5.98 0.15
N TYR A 5 10.64 -5.05 0.53
CA TYR A 5 10.91 -3.62 0.58
C TYR A 5 11.13 -3.18 2.03
N PRO A 6 11.97 -2.17 2.29
CA PRO A 6 12.26 -1.70 3.64
C PRO A 6 11.04 -1.02 4.31
N ASP A 7 10.17 -0.40 3.52
CA ASP A 7 8.99 0.33 3.99
C ASP A 7 7.93 0.45 2.88
N ALA A 8 6.76 1.00 3.24
CA ALA A 8 5.65 1.21 2.31
C ALA A 8 5.96 2.24 1.23
N ALA A 9 6.74 3.29 1.53
CA ALA A 9 7.07 4.33 0.55
C ALA A 9 7.92 3.76 -0.60
N ALA A 10 8.90 2.91 -0.30
CA ALA A 10 9.70 2.21 -1.29
C ALA A 10 8.84 1.24 -2.14
N ALA A 11 7.85 0.59 -1.52
CA ALA A 11 6.94 -0.31 -2.23
C ALA A 11 5.93 0.42 -3.14
N LEU A 12 5.55 1.66 -2.80
CA LEU A 12 4.52 2.46 -3.49
C LEU A 12 5.11 3.53 -4.44
N HIS A 13 6.40 3.48 -4.72
CA HIS A 13 7.14 4.54 -5.44
C HIS A 13 6.62 4.89 -6.85
N ASP A 14 5.84 4.02 -7.48
CA ASP A 14 5.26 4.19 -8.81
C ASP A 14 3.73 4.41 -8.81
N VAL A 15 3.13 4.54 -7.62
CA VAL A 15 1.72 4.90 -7.46
C VAL A 15 1.52 6.39 -7.76
N LYS A 16 0.47 6.71 -8.50
CA LYS A 16 0.18 8.06 -8.99
C LYS A 16 -1.29 8.40 -8.86
N ASP A 17 -1.58 9.69 -8.82
CA ASP A 17 -2.94 10.21 -8.81
C ASP A 17 -3.78 9.65 -9.97
N GLY A 18 -5.05 9.35 -9.68
CA GLY A 18 -6.01 8.82 -10.66
C GLY A 18 -5.92 7.32 -10.93
N GLN A 19 -4.97 6.59 -10.32
CA GLN A 19 -4.96 5.14 -10.38
C GLN A 19 -6.09 4.52 -9.54
N VAL A 20 -6.59 3.37 -9.99
CA VAL A 20 -7.56 2.56 -9.25
C VAL A 20 -6.81 1.48 -8.48
N LEU A 21 -6.94 1.49 -7.16
CA LEU A 21 -6.31 0.51 -6.26
C LEU A 21 -7.35 -0.46 -5.71
N MET A 22 -6.98 -1.74 -5.62
CA MET A 22 -7.78 -2.75 -4.92
C MET A 22 -7.21 -2.95 -3.52
N LEU A 23 -8.04 -2.76 -2.50
CA LEU A 23 -7.67 -2.87 -1.09
C LEU A 23 -8.45 -4.02 -0.44
N GLY A 24 -7.74 -4.88 0.29
CA GLY A 24 -8.35 -5.92 1.12
C GLY A 24 -8.72 -5.40 2.52
N GLY A 25 -9.57 -6.16 3.22
CA GLY A 25 -9.96 -5.92 4.61
C GLY A 25 -11.47 -5.89 4.85
N PHE A 26 -11.89 -6.06 6.10
CA PHE A 26 -13.28 -5.91 6.55
C PHE A 26 -13.34 -5.06 7.82
N GLY A 27 -13.89 -3.84 7.73
CA GLY A 27 -13.81 -2.86 8.80
C GLY A 27 -12.35 -2.49 9.08
N LEU A 28 -11.83 -2.89 10.25
CA LEU A 28 -10.42 -2.73 10.63
C LEU A 28 -9.64 -4.05 10.59
N CYS A 29 -10.29 -5.17 10.26
CA CYS A 29 -9.63 -6.48 10.23
C CYS A 29 -8.98 -6.70 8.86
N GLY A 30 -7.66 -6.92 8.84
CA GLY A 30 -6.90 -7.31 7.64
C GLY A 30 -6.71 -6.20 6.60
N ILE A 31 -6.75 -4.94 7.02
CA ILE A 31 -6.45 -3.80 6.14
C ILE A 31 -4.93 -3.61 5.99
N PRO A 32 -4.42 -3.17 4.82
CA PRO A 32 -2.99 -2.91 4.64
C PRO A 32 -2.60 -1.55 5.25
N GLU A 33 -2.60 -1.47 6.58
CA GLU A 33 -2.45 -0.22 7.36
C GLU A 33 -1.24 0.62 6.92
N ASN A 34 -0.08 -0.03 6.77
CA ASN A 34 1.16 0.65 6.39
C ASN A 34 1.11 1.26 4.98
N CYS A 35 0.44 0.58 4.03
CA CYS A 35 0.28 1.11 2.69
C CYS A 35 -0.71 2.27 2.66
N ILE A 36 -1.81 2.19 3.44
CA ILE A 36 -2.76 3.30 3.58
C ILE A 36 -2.05 4.53 4.17
N ALA A 37 -1.26 4.34 5.23
CA ALA A 37 -0.47 5.41 5.84
C ALA A 37 0.57 6.03 4.90
N GLY A 38 1.10 5.25 3.94
CA GLY A 38 2.04 5.75 2.92
C GLY A 38 1.38 6.48 1.74
N LEU A 39 0.05 6.44 1.63
CA LEU A 39 -0.73 7.09 0.56
C LEU A 39 -1.43 8.38 1.03
N VAL A 40 -1.42 8.68 2.33
CA VAL A 40 -2.09 9.85 2.95
C VAL A 40 -1.11 10.86 3.51
#